data_AF-A0AAV8TPS9-F1
#
_entry.id   AF-A0AAV8TPS9-F1
#
_cell.length_a   1.000
_cell.length_b   1.000
_cell.length_c   1.000
_cell.angle_alpha   90.00
_cell.angle_beta   90.00
_cell.angle_gamma   90.00
#
_symmetry.space_group_name_H-M   'P 1'
#
loop_
_entity.id
_entity.type
_entity.pdbx_description
1 polymer ?
#
loop_
_entity_poly.entity_id
_entity_poly.type
_entity_poly.pdbx_seq_one_letter_code
_entity_poly.pdbx_strand_id
1 'polypeptide(L)'
;MPNRVGFPSLDEMYVDMETEGYVAPEFVEGGRASKESDVYSFGIVALEIASGKRAIFNDGVKTGKLLVEWVWEQYGRGKVIAAADPRLNQNVVVEDMVRLLVVGLACAHPDYRERPSIGEAIDMLKTKAELPCVCH
;
A
#
# COMPACT_ATOMS: atom_id res chain seq x y z
N MET A 1 37.96 25.94 -14.51
CA MET A 1 36.69 25.85 -15.28
C MET A 1 36.05 24.52 -14.90
N PRO A 2 34.80 24.51 -14.41
CA PRO A 2 34.34 23.52 -13.42
C PRO A 2 34.07 22.14 -14.03
N ASN A 3 34.28 21.12 -13.19
CA ASN A 3 33.89 19.73 -13.40
C ASN A 3 32.44 19.65 -13.89
N ARG A 4 32.24 19.05 -15.07
CA ARG A 4 30.92 18.50 -15.43
C ARG A 4 30.66 17.33 -14.49
N VAL A 5 29.81 17.53 -13.49
CA VAL A 5 29.02 16.43 -12.93
C VAL A 5 28.31 15.78 -14.12
N GLY A 6 28.72 14.56 -14.46
CA GLY A 6 28.01 13.75 -15.43
C GLY A 6 26.61 13.54 -14.89
N PHE A 7 25.61 14.02 -15.62
CA PHE A 7 24.23 13.63 -15.35
C PHE A 7 24.15 12.11 -15.59
N PRO A 8 23.62 11.33 -14.64
CA PRO A 8 23.44 9.90 -14.82
C PRO A 8 22.51 9.64 -16.00
N SER A 9 22.68 8.49 -16.65
CA SER A 9 21.80 8.06 -17.74
C SER A 9 20.34 7.88 -17.26
N LEU A 10 19.35 7.92 -18.15
CA LEU A 10 17.93 7.81 -17.78
C LEU A 10 17.58 6.45 -17.10
N ASP A 11 18.42 5.44 -17.27
CA ASP A 11 18.32 4.14 -16.59
C ASP A 11 18.93 4.19 -15.16
N GLU A 12 19.81 5.16 -14.87
CA GLU A 12 20.40 5.46 -13.56
C GLU A 12 19.64 6.54 -12.78
N MET A 13 18.55 7.10 -13.34
CA MET A 13 17.45 7.69 -12.56
C MET A 13 16.59 6.54 -11.99
N TYR A 14 17.31 5.56 -11.42
CA TYR A 14 16.86 4.34 -10.80
C TYR A 14 16.01 4.76 -9.61
N VAL A 15 14.70 4.58 -9.76
CA VAL A 15 13.66 4.68 -8.74
C VAL A 15 14.26 4.23 -7.40
N ASP A 16 14.36 5.15 -6.44
CA ASP A 16 14.92 4.82 -5.13
C ASP A 16 14.08 3.67 -4.57
N MET A 17 14.71 2.68 -3.95
CA MET A 17 14.04 1.49 -3.39
C MET A 17 12.90 1.90 -2.44
N GLU A 18 12.96 3.12 -1.91
CA GLU A 18 11.89 3.72 -1.11
C GLU A 18 10.57 3.94 -1.86
N THR A 19 10.58 4.15 -3.18
CA THR A 19 9.38 4.41 -3.99
C THR A 19 8.80 3.16 -4.65
N GLU A 20 9.57 2.09 -4.86
CA GLU A 20 9.08 0.84 -5.48
C GLU A 20 7.88 0.23 -4.74
N GLY A 21 7.80 0.39 -3.41
CA GLY A 21 6.69 -0.11 -2.61
C GLY A 21 5.34 0.60 -2.84
N TYR A 22 5.35 1.79 -3.45
CA TYR A 22 4.16 2.63 -3.68
C TYR A 22 3.72 2.66 -5.14
N VAL A 23 4.54 2.11 -6.06
CA VAL A 23 4.26 2.15 -7.48
C VAL A 23 3.28 1.04 -7.85
N ALA A 24 2.18 1.42 -8.50
CA ALA A 24 1.21 0.45 -9.00
C ALA A 24 1.83 -0.41 -10.12
N PRO A 25 1.54 -1.72 -10.20
CA PRO A 25 2.20 -2.62 -11.15
C PRO A 25 2.02 -2.19 -12.61
N GLU A 26 0.88 -1.59 -12.96
CA GLU A 26 0.62 -1.07 -14.30
C GLU A 26 1.37 0.22 -14.64
N PHE A 27 1.82 0.98 -13.63
CA PHE A 27 2.64 2.16 -13.83
C PHE A 27 4.04 1.79 -14.31
N VAL A 28 4.58 0.65 -13.83
CA VAL A 28 5.87 0.10 -14.26
C VAL A 28 5.83 -0.33 -15.74
N GLU A 29 4.70 -0.86 -16.19
CA GLU A 29 4.56 -1.42 -17.54
C GLU A 29 4.12 -0.38 -18.59
N GLY A 30 3.40 0.66 -18.19
CA GLY A 30 2.81 1.66 -19.10
C GLY A 30 3.28 3.11 -18.93
N GLY A 31 3.97 3.46 -17.84
CA GLY A 31 4.44 4.82 -17.56
C GLY A 31 3.33 5.88 -17.47
N ARG A 32 2.08 5.49 -17.23
CA ARG A 32 0.91 6.38 -17.20
C ARG A 32 0.43 6.58 -15.78
N ALA A 33 0.60 7.79 -15.26
CA ALA A 33 -0.08 8.24 -14.05
C ALA A 33 -1.58 8.26 -14.32
N SER A 34 -2.35 7.59 -13.47
CA SER A 34 -3.81 7.54 -13.54
C SER A 34 -4.42 7.74 -12.16
N LYS A 35 -5.74 7.98 -12.10
CA LYS A 35 -6.43 8.12 -10.81
C LYS A 35 -6.28 6.84 -9.98
N GLU A 36 -6.22 5.69 -10.65
CA GLU A 36 -6.11 4.37 -10.05
C GLU A 36 -4.71 4.11 -9.49
N SER A 37 -3.64 4.65 -10.10
CA SER A 37 -2.28 4.59 -9.54
C SER A 37 -2.15 5.45 -8.27
N ASP A 38 -2.82 6.61 -8.24
CA ASP A 38 -2.89 7.45 -7.04
C ASP A 38 -3.66 6.73 -5.91
N VAL A 39 -4.75 6.03 -6.24
CA VAL A 39 -5.51 5.19 -5.28
C VAL A 39 -4.65 4.05 -4.74
N TYR A 40 -3.83 3.40 -5.58
CA TYR A 40 -2.91 2.37 -5.12
C TYR A 40 -1.92 2.93 -4.10
N SER A 41 -1.30 4.06 -4.42
CA SER A 41 -0.33 4.73 -3.55
C SER A 41 -0.96 5.12 -2.21
N PHE A 42 -2.21 5.62 -2.24
CA PHE A 42 -3.02 5.86 -1.04
C PHE A 42 -3.25 4.58 -0.23
N GLY A 43 -3.58 3.46 -0.88
CA GLY A 43 -3.76 2.16 -0.24
C GLY A 43 -2.51 1.71 0.51
N ILE A 44 -1.32 1.84 -0.09
CA ILE A 44 -0.05 1.53 0.57
C ILE A 44 0.15 2.40 1.81
N VAL A 45 -0.04 3.71 1.72
CA VAL A 45 0.10 4.63 2.86
C VAL A 45 -0.91 4.28 3.98
N ALA A 46 -2.14 3.93 3.62
CA ALA A 46 -3.14 3.48 4.60
C ALA A 46 -2.70 2.20 5.33
N LEU A 47 -2.11 1.24 4.61
CA LEU A 47 -1.54 0.03 5.19
C LEU A 47 -0.33 0.34 6.09
N GLU A 48 0.54 1.27 5.70
CA GLU A 48 1.67 1.69 6.54
C GLU A 48 1.22 2.27 7.87
N ILE A 49 0.20 3.16 7.84
CA ILE A 49 -0.38 3.75 9.04
C ILE A 49 -1.00 2.66 9.92
N ALA A 50 -1.73 1.72 9.33
CA ALA A 50 -2.38 0.65 10.06
C ALA A 50 -1.38 -0.34 10.68
N SER A 51 -0.31 -0.67 9.95
CA SER A 51 0.66 -1.70 10.33
C SER A 51 1.87 -1.18 11.10
N GLY A 52 2.11 0.13 11.09
CA GLY A 52 3.29 0.77 11.66
C GLY A 52 4.60 0.36 11.00
N LYS A 53 4.53 -0.16 9.76
CA LYS A 53 5.64 -0.69 8.97
C LYS A 53 5.79 0.13 7.70
N ARG A 54 7.01 0.19 7.18
CA ARG A 54 7.28 0.82 5.87
C ARG A 54 6.73 -0.05 4.73
N ALA A 55 6.41 0.56 3.59
CA ALA A 55 5.94 -0.11 2.37
C ALA A 55 6.88 -1.24 1.91
N ILE A 56 8.18 -1.04 2.13
CA ILE A 56 9.18 -2.09 2.09
C ILE A 56 9.79 -2.23 3.48
N PHE A 57 9.69 -3.41 4.07
CA PHE A 57 10.17 -3.67 5.43
C PHE A 57 11.00 -4.94 5.52
N ASN A 58 11.77 -5.04 6.61
CA ASN A 58 12.51 -6.24 6.97
C ASN A 58 11.78 -6.92 8.14
N ASP A 59 11.42 -8.19 7.99
CA ASP A 59 10.74 -8.97 9.03
C ASP A 59 11.70 -9.78 9.92
N GLY A 60 13.02 -9.53 9.78
CA GLY A 60 14.08 -10.24 10.49
C GLY A 60 14.49 -11.56 9.83
N VAL A 61 13.72 -12.04 8.84
CA VAL A 61 14.00 -13.25 8.06
C VAL A 61 14.36 -12.89 6.62
N LYS A 62 13.68 -11.91 6.04
CA LYS A 62 13.93 -11.40 4.68
C LYS A 62 13.97 -9.87 4.68
N THR A 63 14.99 -9.33 4.02
CA THR A 63 15.09 -7.91 3.67
C THR A 63 14.28 -7.64 2.42
N GLY A 64 13.60 -6.49 2.34
CA GLY A 64 12.95 -6.04 1.11
C GLY A 64 11.55 -6.63 0.88
N LYS A 65 10.80 -6.94 1.94
CA LYS A 65 9.45 -7.50 1.81
C LYS A 65 8.43 -6.40 1.55
N LEU A 66 7.55 -6.61 0.58
CA LEU A 66 6.46 -5.69 0.28
C LEU A 66 5.36 -5.80 1.34
N LEU A 67 4.94 -4.65 1.88
CA LEU A 67 3.88 -4.56 2.87
C LEU A 67 2.57 -5.11 2.32
N VAL A 68 2.21 -4.72 1.10
CA VAL A 68 0.95 -5.13 0.46
C VAL A 68 0.84 -6.64 0.33
N GLU A 69 1.89 -7.33 -0.12
CA GLU A 69 1.91 -8.80 -0.24
C GLU A 69 1.74 -9.46 1.11
N TRP A 70 2.44 -8.96 2.13
CA TRP A 70 2.35 -9.52 3.47
C TRP A 70 0.97 -9.34 4.09
N VAL A 71 0.33 -8.18 3.91
CA VAL A 71 -1.02 -7.94 4.40
C VAL A 71 -2.04 -8.80 3.64
N TRP A 72 -1.86 -9.00 2.33
CA TRP A 72 -2.67 -9.95 1.53
C TRP A 72 -2.59 -11.38 2.08
N GLU A 73 -1.39 -11.85 2.43
CA GLU A 73 -1.22 -13.15 3.07
C GLU A 73 -1.97 -13.25 4.41
N GLN A 74 -1.95 -12.18 5.22
CA GLN A 74 -2.69 -12.16 6.49
C GLN A 74 -4.21 -12.14 6.26
N TYR A 75 -4.67 -11.41 5.25
CA TYR A 75 -6.08 -11.33 4.88
C TYR A 75 -6.60 -12.69 4.38
N GLY A 76 -5.89 -13.36 3.47
CA GLY A 76 -6.24 -14.69 2.97
C GLY A 76 -6.24 -15.79 4.06
N ARG A 77 -5.51 -15.58 5.16
CA ARG A 77 -5.53 -16.46 6.35
C ARG A 77 -6.64 -16.12 7.35
N GLY A 78 -7.47 -15.11 7.08
CA GLY A 78 -8.49 -14.61 8.01
C GLY A 78 -7.90 -13.93 9.25
N LYS A 79 -6.64 -13.51 9.20
CA LYS A 79 -5.88 -12.92 10.32
C LYS A 79 -5.41 -11.50 10.02
N VAL A 80 -6.20 -10.73 9.28
CA VAL A 80 -5.83 -9.36 8.88
C VAL A 80 -5.44 -8.48 10.07
N ILE A 81 -6.08 -8.65 11.24
CA ILE A 81 -5.73 -7.91 12.45
C ILE A 81 -4.30 -8.16 12.94
N ALA A 82 -3.69 -9.30 12.60
CA ALA A 82 -2.28 -9.57 12.91
C ALA A 82 -1.33 -8.62 12.15
N ALA A 83 -1.82 -7.97 11.09
CA ALA A 83 -1.09 -6.94 10.37
C ALA A 83 -1.06 -5.59 11.08
N ALA A 84 -1.97 -5.34 12.04
CA ALA A 84 -2.07 -4.06 12.73
C ALA A 84 -0.85 -3.77 13.62
N ASP A 85 -0.53 -2.48 13.80
CA ASP A 85 0.53 -2.03 14.72
C ASP A 85 0.16 -2.37 16.17
N PRO A 86 0.96 -3.19 16.88
CA PRO A 86 0.72 -3.51 18.28
C PRO A 86 0.64 -2.28 19.19
N ARG A 87 1.26 -1.15 18.80
CA ARG A 87 1.22 0.12 19.55
C ARG A 87 -0.14 0.81 19.48
N LEU A 88 -0.95 0.51 18.46
CA LEU A 88 -2.28 1.10 18.27
C LEU A 88 -3.38 0.31 19.01
N ASN A 89 -3.10 -0.91 19.46
CA ASN A 89 -4.06 -1.78 20.15
C ASN A 89 -4.62 -1.24 21.48
N GLN A 90 -4.04 -0.16 22.03
CA GLN A 90 -4.50 0.43 23.30
C GLN A 90 -5.48 1.60 23.10
N ASN A 91 -5.47 2.24 21.93
CA ASN A 91 -6.20 3.50 21.70
C ASN A 91 -7.16 3.47 20.49
N VAL A 92 -7.16 2.39 19.70
CA VAL A 92 -7.98 2.29 18.49
C VAL A 92 -8.96 1.12 18.59
N VAL A 93 -10.20 1.33 18.13
CA VAL A 93 -11.22 0.29 18.04
C VAL A 93 -10.76 -0.75 17.01
N VAL A 94 -10.72 -2.02 17.40
CA VAL A 94 -10.26 -3.14 16.55
C VAL A 94 -10.99 -3.16 15.20
N GLU A 95 -12.28 -2.87 15.19
CA GLU A 95 -13.11 -2.79 13.98
C GLU A 95 -12.62 -1.73 12.99
N ASP A 96 -12.20 -0.56 13.48
CA ASP A 96 -11.71 0.54 12.65
C ASP A 96 -10.33 0.20 12.06
N MET A 97 -9.50 -0.54 12.80
CA MET A 97 -8.22 -1.07 12.29
C MET A 97 -8.41 -2.11 11.20
N VAL A 98 -9.32 -3.07 11.42
CA VAL A 98 -9.67 -4.06 10.39
C VAL A 98 -10.20 -3.37 9.15
N ARG A 99 -11.08 -2.37 9.32
CA ARG A 99 -11.62 -1.58 8.21
C ARG A 99 -10.53 -0.84 7.44
N LEU A 100 -9.60 -0.18 8.13
CA LEU A 100 -8.49 0.53 7.49
C LEU A 100 -7.60 -0.44 6.69
N LEU A 101 -7.31 -1.62 7.24
CA LEU A 101 -6.52 -2.65 6.55
C LEU A 101 -7.24 -3.19 5.30
N VAL A 102 -8.54 -3.48 5.41
CA VAL A 102 -9.34 -4.02 4.30
C VAL A 102 -9.54 -2.98 3.19
N VAL A 103 -9.84 -1.73 3.54
CA VAL A 103 -9.95 -0.65 2.55
C VAL A 103 -8.58 -0.35 1.92
N GLY A 104 -7.50 -0.37 2.72
CA GLY A 104 -6.13 -0.25 2.22
C GLY A 104 -5.79 -1.32 1.18
N LEU A 105 -6.15 -2.58 1.45
CA LEU A 105 -6.00 -3.69 0.49
C LEU A 105 -6.84 -3.50 -0.79
N ALA A 106 -8.09 -3.06 -0.66
CA ALA A 106 -8.93 -2.79 -1.82
C ALA A 106 -8.37 -1.66 -2.70
N CYS A 107 -7.80 -0.61 -2.08
CA CYS A 107 -7.12 0.46 -2.80
C CYS A 107 -5.82 -0.04 -3.47
N ALA A 108 -5.08 -0.92 -2.79
CA ALA A 108 -3.84 -1.52 -3.27
C ALA A 108 -4.06 -2.82 -4.07
N HIS A 109 -5.22 -2.97 -4.72
CA HIS A 109 -5.53 -4.15 -5.52
C HIS A 109 -4.61 -4.23 -6.76
N PRO A 110 -4.08 -5.42 -7.12
CA PRO A 110 -3.20 -5.56 -8.28
C PRO A 110 -3.88 -5.18 -9.60
N ASP A 111 -5.15 -5.57 -9.79
CA ASP A 111 -5.97 -5.09 -10.90
C ASP A 111 -6.50 -3.68 -10.60
N TYR A 112 -6.15 -2.71 -11.45
CA TYR A 112 -6.59 -1.32 -11.35
C TYR A 112 -8.11 -1.14 -11.49
N ARG A 113 -8.82 -2.08 -12.12
CA ARG A 113 -10.28 -2.01 -12.35
C ARG A 113 -11.10 -2.36 -11.12
N GLU A 114 -10.52 -3.15 -10.23
CA GLU A 114 -11.15 -3.56 -8.97
C GLU A 114 -10.89 -2.53 -7.85
N ARG A 115 -10.03 -1.53 -8.10
CA ARG A 115 -9.75 -0.47 -7.14
C ARG A 115 -10.97 0.45 -7.02
N PRO A 116 -11.44 0.76 -5.80
CA PRO A 116 -12.49 1.74 -5.61
C PRO A 116 -12.00 3.14 -6.02
N SER A 117 -12.92 4.03 -6.34
CA SER A 117 -12.59 5.45 -6.43
C SER A 117 -12.15 5.99 -5.07
N ILE A 118 -11.34 7.05 -5.06
CA ILE A 118 -10.91 7.68 -3.80
C ILE A 118 -12.10 8.17 -2.95
N GLY A 119 -13.21 8.58 -3.59
CA GLY A 119 -14.45 8.94 -2.91
C GLY A 119 -15.08 7.75 -2.19
N GLU A 120 -15.22 6.62 -2.88
CA GLU A 120 -15.71 5.37 -2.31
C GLU A 120 -14.81 4.86 -1.18
N ALA A 121 -13.49 4.92 -1.35
CA ALA A 121 -12.53 4.54 -0.30
C ALA A 121 -12.71 5.39 0.97
N ILE A 122 -12.84 6.71 0.82
CA ILE A 122 -13.07 7.63 1.95
C ILE A 122 -14.43 7.35 2.61
N ASP A 123 -15.47 7.07 1.83
CA ASP A 123 -16.78 6.75 2.35
C ASP A 123 -16.78 5.42 3.10
N MET A 124 -16.10 4.39 2.58
CA MET A 124 -15.89 3.11 3.27
C MET A 124 -15.15 3.30 4.59
N LEU A 125 -14.20 4.23 4.68
CA LEU A 125 -13.52 4.54 5.95
C LEU A 125 -14.43 5.27 6.94
N LYS A 126 -15.27 6.21 6.48
CA LYS A 126 -16.07 7.10 7.35
C LYS A 126 -17.39 6.50 7.82
N THR A 127 -18.12 5.84 6.93
CA THR A 127 -19.56 5.60 7.12
C THR A 127 -19.90 4.35 7.93
N LYS A 128 -18.90 3.59 8.37
CA LYS A 128 -19.10 2.21 8.84
C LYS A 128 -19.91 1.33 7.86
N ALA A 129 -19.96 1.68 6.56
CA ALA A 129 -20.60 0.88 5.51
C ALA A 129 -20.01 -0.54 5.42
N GLU A 130 -20.67 -1.45 4.70
CA GLU A 130 -20.18 -2.82 4.52
C GLU A 130 -18.76 -2.83 3.97
N LEU A 131 -17.91 -3.71 4.53
CA LEU A 131 -16.51 -3.84 4.11
C LEU A 131 -16.45 -4.36 2.67
N PRO A 132 -15.59 -3.80 1.81
CA PRO A 132 -15.43 -4.33 0.46
C PRO A 132 -14.95 -5.79 0.53
N CYS A 133 -15.58 -6.62 -0.28
CA CYS A 133 -15.11 -7.97 -0.58
C CYS A 133 -13.85 -7.82 -1.44
N VAL A 134 -12.68 -8.03 -0.86
CA VAL A 134 -11.42 -7.99 -1.60
C VAL A 134 -11.09 -9.41 -2.05
N CYS A 135 -11.25 -9.69 -3.34
CA CYS A 135 -10.93 -10.98 -3.93
C CYS A 135 -9.42 -11.04 -4.24
N HIS A 136 -8.78 -12.19 -4.02
CA HIS A 136 -7.41 -12.44 -4.46
C HIS A 136 -7.40 -13.00 -5.89
#